data_AF-A0A9P8ET74-F1
#
_entry.id   AF-A0A9P8ET74-F1
#
_cell.length_a   1.000
_cell.length_b   1.000
_cell.length_c   1.000
_cell.angle_alpha   90.00
_cell.angle_beta   90.00
_cell.angle_gamma   90.00
#
_symmetry.space_group_name_H-M   'P 1'
#
loop_
_entity.id
_entity.type
_entity.pdbx_description
1 polymer ?
#
loop_
_entity_poly.entity_id
_entity_poly.type
_entity_poly.pdbx_seq_one_letter_code
_entity_poly.pdbx_strand_id
1 'polypeptide(L)' 'MNSADTRHTAEVDSEQREGSRHEAGIDIEKQCAVPLPNGAQCARGLTCKRHGMGAKRTVPGRGAPFDQLLATYLGDN' A
#
# COMPACT_ATOMS: atom_id res chain seq x y z
N MET A 1 44.67 -7.95 -31.41
CA MET A 1 44.66 -7.92 -29.94
C MET A 1 44.01 -6.60 -29.50
N ASN A 2 43.02 -6.75 -28.63
CA ASN A 2 42.01 -5.82 -28.09
C ASN A 2 42.35 -4.33 -27.98
N SER A 3 41.38 -3.46 -28.31
CA SER A 3 40.81 -2.47 -27.39
C SER A 3 39.68 -1.70 -28.09
N ALA A 4 38.50 -2.31 -28.07
CA ALA A 4 37.25 -1.57 -28.22
C ALA A 4 36.80 -1.11 -26.83
N ASP A 5 36.07 -0.01 -26.82
CA ASP A 5 35.13 0.41 -25.79
C ASP A 5 35.62 1.36 -24.68
N THR A 6 35.22 2.63 -24.81
CA THR A 6 34.70 3.42 -23.68
C THR A 6 33.94 4.60 -24.27
N ARG A 7 32.60 4.49 -24.31
CA ARG A 7 31.70 5.64 -24.21
C ARG A 7 30.52 5.24 -23.34
N HIS A 8 30.64 5.55 -22.05
CA HIS A 8 29.53 5.53 -21.11
C HIS A 8 28.49 6.56 -21.54
N THR A 9 27.41 6.09 -22.14
CA THR A 9 26.11 6.78 -22.09
C THR A 9 25.28 6.04 -21.05
N ALA A 10 25.18 6.60 -19.86
CA ALA A 10 24.24 6.14 -18.84
C ALA A 10 23.25 7.28 -18.57
N GLU A 11 22.41 7.55 -19.56
CA GLU A 11 21.11 8.17 -19.37
C GLU A 11 20.08 7.03 -19.41
N VAL A 12 19.76 6.47 -18.25
CA VAL A 12 18.54 5.68 -18.09
C VAL A 12 17.90 6.07 -16.77
N ASP A 13 17.07 7.10 -16.89
CA ASP A 13 15.86 7.29 -16.11
C ASP A 13 15.00 6.02 -16.15
N SER A 14 14.18 5.83 -15.12
CA SER A 14 13.18 4.76 -15.01
C SER A 14 13.75 3.37 -14.71
N GLU A 15 13.60 2.92 -13.47
CA GLU A 15 13.17 1.56 -13.09
C GLU A 15 13.21 1.42 -11.56
N GLN A 16 12.38 2.20 -10.85
CA GLN A 16 11.90 1.80 -9.52
C GLN A 16 10.80 0.74 -9.69
N ARG A 17 11.14 -0.35 -10.38
CA ARG A 17 10.51 -1.65 -10.17
C ARG A 17 11.47 -2.41 -9.26
N GLU A 18 10.96 -3.42 -8.58
CA GLU A 18 11.71 -4.33 -7.69
C GLU A 18 11.63 -3.98 -6.19
N GLY A 19 10.44 -4.23 -5.64
CA GLY A 19 10.23 -4.37 -4.20
C GLY A 19 8.96 -5.14 -3.85
N SER A 20 8.49 -6.00 -4.77
CA SER A 20 7.34 -6.89 -4.60
C SER A 20 7.67 -8.00 -3.60
N ARG A 21 7.79 -7.63 -2.32
CA ARG A 21 7.53 -8.57 -1.22
C ARG A 21 6.03 -8.50 -0.98
N HIS A 22 5.28 -9.27 -1.78
CA HIS A 22 3.94 -9.70 -1.41
C HIS A 22 4.07 -10.61 -0.20
N GLU A 23 4.35 -10.01 0.96
CA GLU A 23 4.00 -10.62 2.22
C GLU A 23 2.48 -10.77 2.18
N ALA A 24 1.96 -11.92 2.59
CA ALA A 24 0.53 -12.16 2.75
C ALA A 24 -0.02 -11.33 3.94
N GLY A 25 0.34 -10.05 3.98
CA GLY A 25 -0.04 -9.04 4.93
C GLY A 25 -1.24 -8.28 4.39
N ILE A 26 -2.10 -7.89 5.30
CA ILE A 26 -3.31 -7.13 5.01
C ILE A 26 -2.98 -5.90 4.17
N ASP A 27 -3.66 -5.75 3.05
CA ASP A 27 -3.57 -4.59 2.18
C ASP A 27 -4.23 -3.41 2.89
N ILE A 28 -3.39 -2.56 3.49
CA ILE A 28 -3.82 -1.49 4.39
C ILE A 28 -4.65 -0.42 3.66
N GLU A 29 -4.59 -0.38 2.33
CA GLU A 29 -5.27 0.60 1.49
C GLU A 29 -6.66 0.11 1.06
N LYS A 30 -6.86 -1.20 0.87
CA LYS A 30 -8.15 -1.79 0.48
C LYS A 30 -8.92 -2.41 1.65
N GLN A 31 -8.25 -2.67 2.77
CA GLN A 31 -8.83 -3.32 3.95
C GLN A 31 -8.93 -2.38 5.14
N CYS A 32 -9.69 -2.81 6.15
CA CYS A 32 -9.95 -2.04 7.33
C CYS A 32 -8.68 -1.84 8.16
N ALA A 33 -7.77 -2.81 8.19
CA ALA A 33 -6.44 -2.74 8.80
C ALA A 33 -6.36 -2.28 10.27
N VAL A 34 -7.51 -2.08 10.93
CA VAL A 34 -7.60 -1.70 12.34
C VAL A 34 -6.87 -2.73 13.18
N PRO A 35 -5.97 -2.33 14.09
CA PRO A 35 -5.30 -3.26 14.98
C PRO A 35 -6.33 -3.91 15.91
N LEU A 36 -6.39 -5.24 15.87
CA LEU A 36 -7.15 -6.03 16.82
C LEU A 36 -6.31 -6.24 18.10
N PRO A 37 -6.95 -6.48 19.25
CA PRO A 37 -6.25 -6.80 20.50
C PRO A 37 -5.40 -8.08 20.41
N ASN A 38 -5.65 -8.93 19.40
CA ASN A 38 -4.89 -10.15 19.16
C ASN A 38 -3.57 -9.90 18.40
N GLY A 39 -3.20 -8.66 18.14
CA GLY A 39 -1.99 -8.29 17.39
C GLY A 39 -2.12 -8.41 15.87
N ALA A 40 -3.25 -8.89 15.37
CA ALA A 40 -3.57 -8.94 13.94
C ALA A 40 -4.24 -7.64 13.48
N GLN A 41 -4.18 -7.34 12.19
CA GLN A 41 -4.95 -6.26 11.59
C GLN A 41 -6.28 -6.80 11.03
N CYS A 42 -7.25 -5.92 10.83
CA CYS A 42 -8.54 -6.32 10.29
C CYS A 42 -8.47 -6.55 8.76
N ALA A 43 -8.55 -7.81 8.31
CA ALA A 43 -8.60 -8.18 6.89
C ALA A 43 -9.95 -7.93 6.20
N ARG A 44 -10.94 -7.34 6.89
CA ARG A 44 -12.25 -7.00 6.27
C ARG A 44 -12.12 -5.74 5.41
N GLY A 45 -13.07 -5.48 4.50
CA GLY A 45 -13.07 -4.28 3.67
C GLY A 45 -13.17 -2.95 4.44
N LEU A 46 -12.88 -1.83 3.79
CA LEU A 46 -12.91 -0.48 4.39
C LEU A 46 -14.20 -0.18 5.15
N THR A 47 -15.36 -0.59 4.62
CA THR A 47 -16.69 -0.34 5.20
C THR A 47 -17.10 -1.37 6.27
N CYS A 48 -16.18 -2.18 6.79
CA CYS A 48 -16.56 -3.24 7.73
C CYS A 48 -17.30 -2.69 8.97
N LYS A 49 -18.44 -3.31 9.34
CA LYS A 49 -19.23 -2.94 10.53
C LYS A 49 -18.64 -3.38 11.88
N ARG A 50 -17.43 -3.95 11.88
CA ARG A 50 -16.77 -4.48 13.09
C ARG A 50 -16.08 -3.38 13.91
N HIS A 51 -15.74 -2.27 13.26
CA HIS A 51 -15.02 -1.14 13.87
C HIS A 51 -15.74 0.17 13.54
N GLY A 52 -15.72 1.13 14.46
CA GLY A 52 -16.23 2.48 14.21
C GLY A 52 -15.28 3.32 13.34
N MET A 53 -15.79 4.44 12.83
CA MET A 53 -15.01 5.40 12.00
C MET A 53 -13.74 5.89 12.71
N GLY A 54 -13.81 6.17 14.02
CA GLY A 54 -12.64 6.63 14.79
C GLY A 54 -11.49 5.61 14.82
N ALA A 55 -11.81 4.32 14.93
CA ALA A 55 -10.80 3.26 14.88
C ALA A 55 -10.21 3.11 13.46
N LYS A 56 -11.04 3.25 12.42
CA LYS A 56 -10.60 3.16 11.01
C LYS A 56 -9.69 4.31 10.59
N ARG A 57 -9.91 5.51 11.14
CA ARG A 57 -9.12 6.73 10.90
C ARG A 57 -7.77 6.73 11.62
N THR A 58 -7.67 6.05 12.75
CA THR A 58 -6.44 6.01 13.57
C THR A 58 -5.48 4.88 13.19
N VAL A 59 -5.79 4.12 12.11
CA VAL A 59 -4.97 3.00 11.66
C VAL A 59 -3.60 3.50 11.17
N PRO A 60 -2.50 3.10 11.82
CA PRO A 60 -1.16 3.42 11.36
C PRO A 60 -0.84 2.58 10.10
N GLY A 61 -0.10 3.17 9.15
CA GLY A 61 0.39 2.46 7.97
C GLY A 61 -0.53 2.47 6.74
N ARG A 62 -1.60 3.28 6.72
CA ARG A 62 -2.27 3.62 5.45
C ARG A 62 -1.46 4.69 4.70
N GLY A 63 -1.32 4.54 3.38
CA GLY A 63 -0.72 5.57 2.53
C GLY A 63 -1.56 6.84 2.44
N ALA A 64 -2.88 6.70 2.62
CA ALA A 64 -3.85 7.79 2.63
C ALA A 64 -4.83 7.67 3.81
N PRO A 65 -5.42 8.79 4.29
CA PRO A 65 -6.44 8.75 5.34
C PRO A 65 -7.67 7.93 4.90
N PHE A 66 -8.35 7.33 5.87
CA PHE A 66 -9.55 6.51 5.64
C PHE A 66 -10.60 7.22 4.77
N ASP A 67 -10.79 8.52 4.95
CA ASP A 67 -11.76 9.31 4.20
C ASP A 67 -11.42 9.42 2.70
N GLN A 68 -10.15 9.46 2.30
CA GLN A 68 -9.75 9.44 0.88
C GLN A 68 -9.99 8.07 0.26
N LEU A 69 -9.57 7.00 0.95
CA LEU A 69 -9.79 5.63 0.49
C LEU A 69 -11.28 5.29 0.39
N LEU A 70 -12.08 5.81 1.33
CA LEU A 70 -13.53 5.67 1.30
C LEU A 70 -14.14 6.45 0.12
N ALA A 71 -13.65 7.65 -0.18
CA ALA A 71 -14.10 8.42 -1.33
C ALA A 71 -13.81 7.68 -2.65
N THR A 72 -12.63 7.09 -2.80
CA THR A 72 -12.31 6.22 -3.95
C THR A 72 -13.22 5.00 -4.01
N TYR A 73 -13.46 4.34 -2.87
CA TYR A 73 -14.35 3.17 -2.79
C TYR A 73 -15.82 3.49 -3.12
N LEU A 74 -16.32 4.64 -2.70
CA LEU A 74 -17.69 5.09 -2.97
C LEU A 74 -17.84 5.74 -4.35
N GLY A 75 -16.76 6.23 -4.95
CA GLY A 75 -16.77 6.88 -6.27
C GLY A 75 -16.64 5.92 -7.46
N ASP A 76 -16.20 4.69 -7.24
CA ASP A 76 -16.03 3.64 -8.27
C ASP A 76 -17.16 2.58 -8.22
N ASN A 77 -18.30 2.90 -7.60
CA ASN A 77 -19.49 2.02 -7.54
C ASN A 77 -20.70 2.59 -8.26
#